data_AF-A0A0B5KLT4-F1
#
_entry.id   AF-A0A0B5KLT4-F1
#
_cell.length_a   1.000
_cell.length_b   1.000
_cell.length_c   1.000
_cell.angle_alpha   90.00
_cell.angle_beta   90.00
_cell.angle_gamma   90.00
#
_symmetry.space_group_name_H-M   'P 1'
#
loop_
_entity.id
_entity.type
_entity.pdbx_description
1 polymer ?
#
loop_
_entity_poly.entity_id
_entity_poly.type
_entity_poly.pdbx_seq_one_letter_code
_entity_poly.pdbx_strand_id
1 'polypeptide(L)' 'MPYVAINLSNDYEVANKTRFATQEEADARARAILSQFPAAQVCFAQVLKDYSAEVTITANDPADLAPEPESPVA' A
#
# COMPACT_ATOMS: atom_id res chain seq x y z
N MET A 1 -4.14 14.07 -15.54
CA MET A 1 -3.29 13.94 -14.34
C MET A 1 -4.22 13.58 -13.20
N PRO A 2 -3.96 12.50 -12.44
CA PRO A 2 -4.90 12.02 -11.45
C PRO A 2 -4.92 12.88 -10.18
N TYR A 3 -6.02 12.79 -9.45
CA TYR A 3 -6.23 13.42 -8.14
C TYR A 3 -6.36 12.35 -7.06
N VAL A 4 -6.06 12.70 -5.82
CA VAL A 4 -6.18 11.82 -4.66
C VAL A 4 -6.85 12.54 -3.49
N ALA A 5 -7.62 11.79 -2.72
CA ALA A 5 -8.16 12.22 -1.43
C ALA A 5 -7.60 11.30 -0.35
N ILE A 6 -6.80 11.86 0.55
CA ILE A 6 -6.04 11.11 1.56
C ILE A 6 -6.62 11.44 2.93
N ASN A 7 -7.11 10.43 3.64
CA ASN A 7 -7.48 10.54 5.04
C ASN A 7 -6.21 10.54 5.91
N LEU A 8 -5.79 11.71 6.40
CA LEU A 8 -4.63 11.88 7.28
C LEU A 8 -4.91 11.44 8.72
N SER A 9 -6.17 11.20 9.09
CA SER A 9 -6.51 10.63 10.38
C SER A 9 -6.38 9.11 10.40
N ASN A 10 -6.22 8.47 9.24
CA ASN A 10 -5.94 7.05 9.10
C ASN A 10 -5.07 6.78 7.86
N ASP A 11 -3.75 6.85 8.02
CA ASP A 11 -2.78 6.66 6.94
C ASP A 11 -2.80 5.26 6.31
N TYR A 12 -3.31 4.25 7.04
CA TYR A 12 -3.36 2.86 6.59
C TYR A 12 -4.58 2.53 5.74
N GLU A 13 -5.49 3.49 5.52
CA GLU A 13 -6.68 3.27 4.72
C GLU A 13 -6.30 2.98 3.26
N VAL A 14 -6.62 1.76 2.78
CA VAL A 14 -6.28 1.32 1.41
C VAL A 14 -6.85 2.28 0.36
N ALA A 15 -8.01 2.88 0.65
CA ALA A 15 -8.66 3.85 -0.23
C ALA A 15 -7.82 5.12 -0.48
N ASN A 16 -6.86 5.46 0.40
CA ASN A 16 -5.93 6.59 0.20
C ASN A 16 -5.04 6.40 -1.05
N LYS A 17 -4.90 5.17 -1.56
CA LYS A 17 -4.13 4.86 -2.78
C LYS A 17 -4.97 5.03 -4.06
N THR A 18 -6.25 5.35 -3.93
CA THR A 18 -7.16 5.50 -5.08
C THR A 18 -6.83 6.77 -5.85
N ARG A 19 -6.64 6.62 -7.16
CA ARG A 19 -6.40 7.73 -8.09
C ARG A 19 -7.67 8.00 -8.88
N PHE A 20 -8.13 9.23 -8.82
CA PHE A 20 -9.32 9.69 -9.53
C PHE A 20 -8.92 10.41 -10.80
N ALA A 21 -9.73 10.29 -11.85
CA ALA A 21 -9.44 10.92 -13.13
C ALA A 21 -9.76 12.41 -13.08
N THR A 22 -10.76 12.80 -12.28
CA THR A 22 -11.23 14.18 -12.16
C THR A 22 -11.10 14.72 -10.74
N GLN A 23 -11.13 16.04 -10.62
CA GLN A 23 -11.12 16.73 -9.34
C GLN A 23 -12.43 16.49 -8.58
N GLU A 24 -13.57 16.46 -9.28
CA GLU A 24 -14.89 16.25 -8.71
C GLU A 24 -15.01 14.88 -8.05
N GLU A 25 -14.46 13.83 -8.67
CA GLU A 25 -14.47 12.47 -8.11
C GLU A 25 -13.65 12.39 -6.81
N ALA A 26 -12.46 13.00 -6.80
CA ALA A 26 -11.62 13.05 -5.60
C ALA A 26 -12.26 13.89 -4.48
N ASP A 27 -12.89 15.01 -4.80
CA ASP A 27 -13.61 15.85 -3.83
C ASP A 27 -14.85 15.14 -3.27
N ALA A 28 -15.61 14.44 -4.12
CA ALA A 28 -16.73 13.60 -3.67
C ALA A 28 -16.26 12.53 -2.67
N ARG A 29 -15.11 11.91 -2.92
CA ARG A 29 -14.50 10.97 -1.96
C ARG A 29 -14.11 11.67 -0.65
N ALA A 30 -13.49 12.84 -0.70
CA ALA A 30 -13.12 13.60 0.50
C ALA A 30 -14.34 13.92 1.37
N ARG A 31 -15.44 14.37 0.75
CA ARG A 31 -16.71 14.62 1.44
C ARG A 31 -17.33 13.35 2.01
N ALA A 32 -17.24 12.23 1.30
CA ALA A 32 -17.73 10.95 1.79
C ALA A 32 -16.96 10.50 3.06
N ILE A 33 -15.63 10.67 3.07
CA ILE A 33 -14.78 10.39 4.25
C ILE A 33 -15.22 11.27 5.42
N LEU A 34 -15.37 12.58 5.22
CA LEU A 34 -15.81 13.50 6.27
C LEU A 34 -17.24 13.23 6.75
N SER A 35 -18.12 12.73 5.88
CA SER A 35 -19.48 12.34 6.26
C SER A 35 -19.47 11.10 7.16
N GLN A 36 -18.55 10.17 6.92
CA GLN A 36 -18.41 8.94 7.71
C GLN A 36 -17.61 9.18 9.00
N PHE A 37 -16.60 10.04 8.94
CA PHE A 37 -15.69 10.38 10.04
C PHE A 37 -15.60 11.91 10.16
N PRO A 38 -16.54 12.56 10.86
CA PRO A 38 -16.62 14.03 10.92
C PRO A 38 -15.40 14.72 11.54
N ALA A 39 -14.65 14.00 12.38
CA ALA A 39 -13.42 14.50 12.99
C ALA A 39 -12.15 14.18 12.16
N ALA A 40 -12.29 13.52 11.01
CA ALA A 40 -11.16 13.17 10.18
C ALA A 40 -10.58 14.42 9.47
N GLN A 41 -9.27 14.40 9.26
CA GLN A 41 -8.58 15.36 8.43
C GLN A 41 -8.31 14.74 7.07
N VAL A 42 -8.78 15.38 6.01
CA VAL A 42 -8.62 14.90 4.63
C VAL A 42 -7.80 15.89 3.82
N CYS A 43 -6.77 15.39 3.14
CA CYS A 43 -5.96 16.16 2.20
C CYS A 43 -6.39 15.85 0.77
N PHE A 44 -6.65 16.90 0.01
CA PHE A 44 -6.87 16.81 -1.44
C PHE A 44 -5.58 17.18 -2.16
N ALA A 45 -5.11 16.33 -3.07
CA ALA A 45 -3.90 16.60 -3.82
C ALA A 45 -4.01 16.21 -5.30
N GLN A 46 -3.34 16.97 -6.16
CA GLN A 46 -3.10 16.60 -7.55
C GLN A 46 -1.76 15.87 -7.65
N VAL A 47 -1.74 14.73 -8.33
CA VAL A 47 -0.51 13.97 -8.56
C VAL A 47 0.29 14.63 -9.69
N LEU A 48 1.47 15.15 -9.36
CA LEU A 48 2.35 15.82 -10.32
C LEU A 48 3.35 14.87 -11.00
N LYS A 49 3.86 13.89 -10.25
CA LYS A 49 4.84 12.91 -10.71
C LYS A 49 4.64 11.59 -9.99
N ASP A 50 4.87 10.51 -10.72
CA ASP A 50 4.96 9.16 -10.17
C ASP A 50 6.42 8.69 -10.26
N TYR A 51 6.94 8.18 -9.15
CA TYR A 51 8.26 7.54 -9.10
C TYR A 51 8.04 6.06 -8.79
N SER A 52 8.66 5.19 -9.58
CA SER A 52 8.65 3.73 -9.37
C SER A 52 10.08 3.20 -9.42
N ALA A 53 10.36 2.17 -8.63
CA ALA A 53 11.62 1.44 -8.66
C ALA A 53 11.35 -0.01 -9.06
N GLU A 54 12.23 -0.58 -9.87
CA GLU A 54 12.25 -2.01 -10.17
C GLU A 54 13.25 -2.71 -9.25
N VAL A 55 12.82 -3.80 -8.61
CA VAL A 55 13.67 -4.60 -7.73
C VAL A 55 13.80 -6.00 -8.33
N THR A 56 15.04 -6.45 -8.53
CA THR A 56 15.30 -7.85 -8.89
C THR A 56 15.48 -8.65 -7.60
N ILE A 57 14.67 -9.70 -7.43
CA ILE A 57 14.72 -10.60 -6.27
C ILE A 57 15.39 -11.89 -6.70
N THR A 58 16.49 -12.25 -6.03
CA THR A 58 17.15 -13.56 -6.20
C THR A 58 16.87 -14.40 -4.97
N ALA A 59 16.27 -15.58 -5.15
CA ALA A 59 16.13 -16.58 -4.11
C ALA A 59 17.31 -17.57 -4.21
N ASN A 60 17.94 -17.86 -3.08
CA ASN A 60 18.87 -18.98 -2.97
C ASN A 60 18.18 -20.06 -2.14
N ASP A 61 18.14 -21.28 -2.66
CA ASP A 61 17.66 -22.42 -1.88
C ASP A 61 18.60 -22.69 -0.70
N PRO A 62 18.08 -23.07 0.47
CA PRO A 62 18.93 -23.50 1.58
C PRO A 62 19.78 -24.69 1.15
N ALA A 63 21.02 -24.77 1.65
CA ALA A 63 21.86 -25.94 1.44
C ALA A 63 21.12 -27.20 1.91
N ASP A 64 21.13 -28.25 1.09
CA ASP A 64 20.52 -29.53 1.42
C ASP A 64 21.09 -30.00 2.77
N LEU A 65 20.22 -30.24 3.74
CA LEU A 65 20.64 -30.72 5.05
C LEU A 65 21.25 -32.11 4.82
N ALA A 66 22.55 -32.25 5.08
CA ALA A 66 23.21 -33.55 5.00
C ALA A 66 22.40 -34.57 5.82
N PRO A 67 22.13 -35.77 5.29
CA PRO A 67 21.33 -36.76 5.99
C PRO A 67 21.91 -37.00 7.38
N GLU A 68 21.04 -36.88 8.38
CA GLU A 68 21.38 -37.12 9.79
C GLU A 68 21.99 -38.53 9.89
N PRO A 69 23.17 -38.70 10.51
CA PRO A 69 23.80 -40.02 10.59
C PRO A 69 22.86 -40.96 11.33
N GLU A 70 22.47 -42.06 10.68
CA GLU A 70 21.66 -43.11 11.29
C GLU A 70 22.33 -43.52 12.61
N SER A 71 21.63 -43.30 13.72
CA SER A 71 22.11 -43.72 15.03
C SER A 71 22.23 -45.25 15.02
N PRO A 72 23.37 -45.82 15.43
CA PRO A 72 23.52 -47.27 15.44
C PRO A 72 22.52 -47.85 16.45
N VAL A 73 21.61 -48.69 15.95
CA VAL A 73 20.68 -49.46 16.76
C VAL A 73 21.52 -50.41 17.63
N ALA A 74 21.43 -50.24 18.95
CA ALA A 74 22.03 -51.12 19.95
C ALA A 74 20.98 -52.08 20.52
#